data_AF-B0X1P6-F1
#
_entry.id   AF-B0X1P6-F1
#
_cell.length_a   1.000
_cell.length_b   1.000
_cell.length_c   1.000
_cell.angle_alpha   90.00
_cell.angle_beta   90.00
_cell.angle_gamma   90.00
#
_symmetry.space_group_name_H-M   'P 1'
#
loop_
_entity.id
_entity.type
_entity.pdbx_description
1 polymer ?
#
loop_
_entity_poly.entity_id
_entity_poly.type
_entity_poly.pdbx_seq_one_letter_code
_entity_poly.pdbx_strand_id
1 'polypeptide(L)'
;MFRALVLTTFVVVHCDSSFYESYFNEPVAPNTQTRNALRLAAYKWPNGIVPFTFDPGCDQRYRTAVLNAISVLEQAASCVHFIPKTDDQTEHIRFVRSTSGCGSSIGYRSGQREPLDVLLDDFCLGLAGAVQHELLHVLGLFHEHTRPDRDEYVEVLWDNIEPEFRRNFARGTEDYMETFGLPYDYGSVMHYPTFAFARPGTSVTMVSRQNRSAELGQTDGASELDLEKVRRMYDCPRGK
;
A
#
# COMPACT_ATOMS: atom_id res chain seq x y z
N MET A 1 -50.61 -8.34 24.38
CA MET A 1 -49.25 -8.61 24.89
C MET A 1 -48.34 -8.98 23.72
N PHE A 2 -47.05 -8.70 23.83
CA PHE A 2 -46.07 -8.82 22.75
C PHE A 2 -45.74 -10.28 22.36
N ARG A 3 -45.46 -10.48 21.07
CA ARG A 3 -44.08 -10.77 20.59
C ARG A 3 -44.02 -10.73 19.06
N ALA A 4 -43.37 -9.68 18.53
CA ALA A 4 -42.91 -9.69 17.15
C ALA A 4 -41.67 -10.60 17.06
N LEU A 5 -41.67 -11.57 16.14
CA LEU A 5 -40.44 -12.25 15.75
C LEU A 5 -39.64 -11.29 14.86
N VAL A 6 -38.61 -10.67 15.43
CA VAL A 6 -37.55 -10.06 14.63
C VAL A 6 -36.68 -11.21 14.12
N LEU A 7 -36.95 -11.66 12.89
CA LEU A 7 -35.99 -12.45 12.13
C LEU A 7 -34.85 -11.52 11.72
N THR A 8 -33.84 -11.42 12.58
CA THR A 8 -32.57 -10.79 12.23
C THR A 8 -31.89 -11.67 11.20
N THR A 9 -32.11 -11.38 9.92
CA THR A 9 -31.33 -11.97 8.84
C THR A 9 -29.90 -11.49 9.03
N PHE A 10 -29.07 -12.34 9.64
CA PHE A 10 -27.62 -12.18 9.52
C PHE A 10 -27.30 -12.33 8.04
N VAL A 11 -27.09 -11.20 7.37
CA VAL A 11 -26.35 -11.17 6.13
C VAL A 11 -24.95 -11.62 6.51
N VAL A 12 -24.71 -12.93 6.37
CA VAL A 12 -23.35 -13.45 6.26
C VAL A 12 -22.84 -12.84 4.97
N VAL A 13 -22.17 -11.70 5.09
CA VAL A 13 -21.38 -11.11 4.02
C VAL A 13 -20.38 -12.19 3.65
N HIS A 14 -20.64 -12.88 2.55
CA HIS A 14 -19.66 -13.75 1.96
C HIS A 14 -18.54 -12.80 1.53
N CYS A 15 -17.39 -12.92 2.19
CA CYS A 15 -16.19 -12.19 1.82
C CYS A 15 -15.76 -12.74 0.47
N ASP A 16 -16.26 -12.10 -0.59
CA ASP A 16 -15.97 -12.49 -1.96
C ASP A 16 -14.49 -12.19 -2.21
N SER A 17 -13.72 -13.24 -2.50
CA SER A 17 -12.26 -13.25 -2.34
C SER A 17 -11.52 -12.61 -3.52
N SER A 18 -12.02 -11.47 -3.99
CA SER A 18 -11.55 -10.77 -5.19
C SER A 18 -10.70 -9.52 -4.87
N PHE A 19 -9.98 -9.54 -3.74
CA PHE A 19 -8.90 -8.59 -3.48
C PHE A 19 -7.65 -8.98 -4.29
N TYR A 20 -7.68 -8.72 -5.59
CA TYR A 20 -6.52 -8.88 -6.47
C TYR A 20 -5.66 -7.62 -6.43
N GLU A 21 -4.70 -7.60 -5.51
CA GLU A 21 -3.49 -6.80 -5.66
C GLU A 21 -2.69 -7.44 -6.82
N SER A 22 -2.95 -7.01 -8.04
CA SER A 22 -2.68 -7.83 -9.23
C SER A 22 -1.23 -7.75 -9.67
N TYR A 23 -0.40 -8.65 -9.15
CA TYR A 23 0.76 -9.32 -9.79
C TYR A 23 1.87 -8.46 -10.44
N PHE A 24 1.76 -7.14 -10.44
CA PHE A 24 2.60 -6.21 -11.20
C PHE A 24 3.29 -5.22 -10.26
N ASN A 25 4.63 -5.33 -10.23
CA ASN A 25 5.61 -4.33 -9.78
C ASN A 25 6.22 -4.40 -8.38
N GLU A 26 6.05 -5.49 -7.63
CA GLU A 26 7.10 -5.87 -6.66
C GLU A 26 8.36 -6.35 -7.42
N PRO A 27 9.49 -5.61 -7.37
CA PRO A 27 10.71 -6.05 -8.03
C PRO A 27 11.21 -7.33 -7.35
N VAL A 28 11.46 -8.38 -8.15
CA VAL A 28 12.00 -9.65 -7.65
C VAL A 28 13.44 -9.44 -7.19
N ALA A 29 13.63 -9.19 -5.89
CA ALA A 29 14.94 -9.21 -5.26
C ALA A 29 15.52 -10.63 -5.31
N PRO A 30 16.73 -10.84 -5.86
CA PRO A 30 17.35 -12.16 -5.89
C PRO A 30 17.84 -12.59 -4.51
N ASN A 31 17.01 -13.37 -3.81
CA ASN A 31 17.38 -14.35 -2.78
C ASN A 31 18.23 -13.87 -1.57
N THR A 32 17.64 -13.10 -0.64
CA THR A 32 18.12 -12.85 0.74
C THR A 32 16.96 -12.59 1.73
N GLN A 33 17.24 -12.29 3.03
CA GLN A 33 16.28 -12.07 4.15
C GLN A 33 16.42 -10.68 4.87
N THR A 34 15.38 -10.07 5.47
CA THR A 34 14.95 -8.82 4.80
C THR A 34 13.92 -7.84 5.51
N ARG A 35 13.86 -6.48 5.25
CA ARG A 35 13.13 -5.31 5.93
C ARG A 35 12.06 -4.50 5.11
N ASN A 36 11.44 -3.38 5.61
CA ASN A 36 10.45 -2.44 4.95
C ASN A 36 10.95 -0.94 4.81
N ALA A 37 10.59 -0.23 3.72
CA ALA A 37 10.78 1.17 3.23
C ALA A 37 12.11 1.55 2.53
N LEU A 38 12.07 2.04 1.27
CA LEU A 38 13.23 2.24 0.37
C LEU A 38 14.40 3.05 0.97
N ARG A 39 15.49 2.34 1.27
CA ARG A 39 16.72 2.89 1.87
C ARG A 39 17.60 3.64 0.85
N LEU A 40 17.67 3.15 -0.38
CA LEU A 40 18.57 3.71 -1.40
C LEU A 40 17.99 5.01 -2.00
N ALA A 41 18.70 6.12 -1.80
CA ALA A 41 18.32 7.44 -2.32
C ALA A 41 18.07 7.47 -3.84
N ALA A 42 18.69 6.56 -4.61
CA ALA A 42 18.49 6.40 -6.05
C ALA A 42 17.06 6.00 -6.46
N TYR A 43 16.23 5.53 -5.51
CA TYR A 43 14.82 5.16 -5.72
C TYR A 43 13.84 6.10 -5.01
N LYS A 44 14.32 7.20 -4.44
CA LYS A 44 13.46 8.29 -3.92
C LYS A 44 13.23 9.30 -5.03
N TRP A 45 12.03 9.89 -5.09
CA TRP A 45 11.73 10.92 -6.08
C TRP A 45 12.62 12.17 -5.87
N PRO A 46 13.30 12.68 -6.91
CA PRO A 46 14.18 13.84 -6.77
C PRO A 46 13.46 15.05 -6.14
N ASN A 47 14.01 15.57 -5.04
CA ASN A 47 13.46 16.68 -4.26
C ASN A 47 12.02 16.45 -3.74
N GLY A 48 11.56 15.19 -3.61
CA GLY A 48 10.17 14.87 -3.21
C GLY A 48 9.13 15.18 -4.29
N ILE A 49 9.54 15.50 -5.51
CA ILE A 49 8.64 15.86 -6.61
C ILE A 49 8.26 14.61 -7.41
N VAL A 50 6.96 14.32 -7.48
CA VAL A 50 6.38 13.22 -8.24
C VAL A 50 5.56 13.78 -9.41
N PRO A 51 6.13 13.92 -10.62
CA PRO A 51 5.36 14.28 -11.80
C PRO A 51 4.33 13.20 -12.13
N PHE A 52 3.10 13.59 -12.46
CA PHE A 52 2.05 12.65 -12.84
C PHE A 52 1.28 13.05 -14.10
N THR A 53 0.74 12.05 -14.79
CA THR A 53 -0.32 12.21 -15.80
C THR A 53 -1.53 11.34 -15.46
N PHE A 54 -2.67 11.64 -16.08
CA PHE A 54 -3.85 10.78 -16.07
C PHE A 54 -4.07 10.25 -17.49
N ASP A 55 -4.26 8.93 -17.62
CA ASP A 55 -4.71 8.32 -18.87
C ASP A 55 -6.06 8.92 -19.33
N PRO A 56 -6.35 8.99 -20.65
CA PRO A 56 -7.64 9.47 -21.15
C PRO A 56 -8.88 8.74 -20.58
N GLY A 57 -8.75 7.49 -20.13
CA GLY A 57 -9.83 6.73 -19.47
C GLY A 57 -10.18 7.18 -18.04
N CYS A 58 -9.38 8.06 -17.43
CA CYS A 58 -9.60 8.59 -16.08
C CYS A 58 -10.60 9.75 -16.09
N ASP A 59 -11.86 9.46 -15.73
CA ASP A 59 -12.95 10.43 -15.62
C ASP A 59 -12.82 11.40 -14.41
N GLN A 60 -13.80 12.29 -14.25
CA GLN A 60 -13.81 13.27 -13.16
C GLN A 60 -13.91 12.64 -11.76
N ARG A 61 -14.64 11.52 -11.59
CA ARG A 61 -14.73 10.82 -10.30
C ARG A 61 -13.37 10.23 -9.95
N TYR A 62 -12.73 9.56 -10.91
CA TYR A 62 -11.37 9.01 -10.79
C TYR A 62 -10.39 10.11 -10.35
N ARG A 63 -10.32 11.21 -11.11
CA ARG A 63 -9.39 12.33 -10.85
C ARG A 63 -9.64 12.96 -9.48
N THR A 64 -10.90 13.11 -9.07
CA THR A 64 -11.25 13.68 -7.76
C THR A 64 -10.78 12.79 -6.61
N ALA A 65 -10.96 11.47 -6.71
CA ALA A 65 -10.49 10.54 -5.67
C ALA A 65 -8.95 10.57 -5.52
N VAL A 66 -8.21 10.55 -6.63
CA VAL A 66 -6.75 10.65 -6.64
C VAL A 66 -6.25 11.98 -6.09
N LEU A 67 -6.82 13.11 -6.52
CA LEU A 67 -6.40 14.44 -6.05
C LEU A 67 -6.72 14.65 -4.55
N ASN A 68 -7.81 14.06 -4.04
CA ASN A 68 -8.11 14.08 -2.60
C ASN A 68 -7.07 13.27 -1.80
N ALA A 69 -6.69 12.08 -2.29
CA ALA A 69 -5.66 11.25 -1.64
C ALA A 69 -4.28 11.92 -1.63
N ILE A 70 -3.88 12.52 -2.76
CA ILE A 70 -2.69 13.37 -2.87
C ILE A 70 -2.73 14.49 -1.83
N SER A 71 -3.83 15.24 -1.76
CA SER A 71 -3.96 16.37 -0.85
C SER A 71 -3.79 16.00 0.63
N VAL A 72 -4.24 14.81 1.05
CA VAL A 72 -4.02 14.30 2.42
C VAL A 72 -2.53 14.04 2.67
N LEU A 73 -1.82 13.40 1.73
CA LEU A 73 -0.40 13.10 1.87
C LEU A 73 0.46 14.37 1.85
N GLU A 74 0.19 15.32 0.96
CA GLU A 74 0.92 16.60 0.89
C GLU A 74 0.71 17.48 2.13
N GLN A 75 -0.51 17.49 2.70
CA GLN A 75 -0.78 18.20 3.96
C GLN A 75 -0.01 17.59 5.14
N ALA A 76 0.12 16.26 5.17
CA ALA A 76 0.81 15.55 6.23
C ALA A 76 2.34 15.55 6.08
N ALA A 77 2.87 15.55 4.85
CA ALA A 77 4.28 15.48 4.53
C ALA A 77 4.66 16.56 3.48
N SER A 78 4.64 17.83 3.91
CA SER A 78 4.74 19.02 3.06
C SER A 78 6.06 19.25 2.30
N CYS A 79 7.00 18.28 2.33
CA CYS A 79 8.18 18.25 1.46
C CYS A 79 8.02 17.35 0.23
N VAL A 80 6.90 16.64 0.12
CA VAL A 80 6.53 15.80 -1.02
C VAL A 80 5.42 16.49 -1.80
N HIS A 81 5.54 16.52 -3.13
CA HIS A 81 4.56 17.14 -4.01
C HIS A 81 4.28 16.29 -5.25
N PHE A 82 3.01 16.01 -5.50
CA PHE A 82 2.54 15.39 -6.75
C PHE A 82 2.11 16.51 -7.70
N ILE A 83 2.81 16.66 -8.83
CA ILE A 83 2.57 17.77 -9.76
C ILE A 83 2.16 17.26 -11.15
N PRO A 84 1.28 17.98 -11.87
CA PRO A 84 1.03 17.69 -13.28
C PRO A 84 2.33 17.74 -14.07
N LYS A 85 2.64 16.66 -14.80
CA LYS A 85 3.86 16.51 -15.60
C LYS A 85 3.98 17.61 -16.66
N THR A 86 5.13 18.26 -16.74
CA THR A 86 5.51 19.21 -17.80
C THR A 86 6.31 18.53 -18.93
N ASP A 87 6.48 19.20 -20.07
CA ASP A 87 7.13 18.61 -21.26
C ASP A 87 8.62 18.27 -21.06
N ASP A 88 9.31 18.99 -20.18
CA ASP A 88 10.72 18.79 -19.81
C ASP A 88 10.95 17.60 -18.85
N GLN A 89 9.89 17.08 -18.24
CA GLN A 89 9.96 15.93 -17.33
C GLN A 89 9.75 14.63 -18.11
N THR A 90 10.74 13.72 -18.12
CA THR A 90 10.55 12.37 -18.70
C THR A 90 10.05 11.37 -17.66
N GLU A 91 10.61 11.42 -16.46
CA GLU A 91 10.40 10.44 -15.41
C GLU A 91 9.17 10.85 -14.59
N HIS A 92 8.11 10.02 -14.61
CA HIS A 92 6.81 10.36 -14.06
C HIS A 92 5.96 9.11 -13.78
N ILE A 93 4.89 9.27 -13.01
CA ILE A 93 3.84 8.27 -12.88
C ILE A 93 2.69 8.56 -13.86
N ARG A 94 1.93 7.52 -14.23
CA ARG A 94 0.66 7.68 -14.96
C ARG A 94 -0.43 6.93 -14.21
N PHE A 95 -1.48 7.64 -13.85
CA PHE A 95 -2.69 7.01 -13.31
C PHE A 95 -3.49 6.38 -14.45
N VAL A 96 -3.83 5.11 -14.30
CA VAL A 96 -4.59 4.31 -15.29
C VAL A 96 -5.77 3.64 -14.60
N ARG A 97 -6.92 3.57 -15.28
CA ARG A 97 -8.07 2.80 -14.81
C ARG A 97 -7.84 1.31 -15.07
N SER A 98 -7.87 0.53 -13.99
CA SER A 98 -7.68 -0.92 -13.99
C SER A 98 -9.00 -1.68 -14.04
N THR A 99 -8.95 -2.92 -14.54
CA THR A 99 -10.04 -3.91 -14.47
C THR A 99 -9.68 -5.13 -13.61
N SER A 100 -8.57 -5.06 -12.89
CA SER A 100 -7.96 -6.22 -12.21
C SER A 100 -7.52 -5.90 -10.79
N GLY A 101 -8.14 -4.92 -10.14
CA GLY A 101 -7.69 -4.40 -8.85
C GLY A 101 -6.58 -3.38 -8.99
N CYS A 102 -5.76 -3.24 -7.95
CA CYS A 102 -4.90 -2.08 -7.75
C CYS A 102 -3.44 -2.48 -7.58
N GLY A 103 -2.54 -1.55 -7.87
CA GLY A 103 -1.11 -1.74 -7.74
C GLY A 103 -0.31 -0.61 -8.37
N SER A 104 0.93 -0.46 -7.92
CA SER A 104 1.85 0.58 -8.37
C SER A 104 3.29 0.07 -8.29
N SER A 105 4.22 0.80 -8.91
CA SER A 105 5.65 0.55 -8.71
C SER A 105 6.13 1.22 -7.43
N ILE A 106 6.92 0.51 -6.63
CA ILE A 106 7.55 1.10 -5.45
C ILE A 106 8.70 2.04 -5.84
N GLY A 107 8.57 3.29 -5.43
CA GLY A 107 9.58 4.34 -5.61
C GLY A 107 9.79 4.84 -7.04
N TYR A 108 10.81 5.68 -7.15
CA TYR A 108 11.31 6.27 -8.38
C TYR A 108 12.27 5.33 -9.13
N ARG A 109 12.32 5.43 -10.47
CA ARG A 109 13.23 4.66 -11.32
C ARG A 109 13.99 5.57 -12.29
N SER A 110 15.20 5.97 -11.90
CA SER A 110 16.08 6.81 -12.74
C SER A 110 16.32 6.22 -14.13
N GLY A 111 16.24 7.06 -15.16
CA GLY A 111 16.39 6.70 -16.56
C GLY A 111 15.16 6.06 -17.21
N GLN A 112 14.02 5.99 -16.53
CA GLN A 112 12.77 5.50 -17.13
C GLN A 112 12.36 6.37 -18.33
N ARG A 113 11.92 5.73 -19.41
CA ARG A 113 11.43 6.40 -20.63
C ARG A 113 9.91 6.39 -20.73
N GLU A 114 9.31 5.34 -20.20
CA GLU A 114 7.87 5.18 -20.04
C GLU A 114 7.44 5.63 -18.63
N PRO A 115 6.17 5.98 -18.41
CA PRO A 115 5.63 6.22 -17.08
C PRO A 115 5.69 4.94 -16.20
N LEU A 116 5.70 5.14 -14.88
CA LEU A 116 5.31 4.08 -13.94
C LEU A 116 3.79 4.14 -13.77
N ASP A 117 3.10 3.07 -14.16
CA ASP A 117 1.64 3.03 -14.04
C ASP A 117 1.21 2.82 -12.58
N VAL A 118 0.23 3.61 -12.17
CA VAL A 118 -0.56 3.44 -10.95
C VAL A 118 -1.95 2.96 -11.37
N LEU A 119 -2.23 1.70 -11.08
CA LEU A 119 -3.44 1.00 -11.45
C LEU A 119 -4.48 1.17 -10.34
N LEU A 120 -5.64 1.74 -10.67
CA LEU A 120 -6.76 1.88 -9.75
C LEU A 120 -8.06 1.45 -10.45
N ASP A 121 -8.81 0.56 -9.81
CA ASP A 121 -10.16 0.18 -10.25
C ASP A 121 -11.24 0.97 -9.48
N ASP A 122 -12.51 0.74 -9.82
CA ASP A 122 -13.64 1.44 -9.20
C ASP A 122 -13.87 1.07 -7.72
N PHE A 123 -13.26 -0.02 -7.22
CA PHE A 123 -13.29 -0.43 -5.81
C PHE A 123 -12.29 0.39 -4.98
N CYS A 124 -11.02 0.47 -5.41
CA CYS A 124 -10.03 1.30 -4.72
C CYS A 124 -10.38 2.80 -4.77
N LEU A 125 -10.98 3.28 -5.86
CA LEU A 125 -11.52 4.65 -5.94
C LEU A 125 -12.69 4.90 -4.98
N GLY A 126 -13.27 3.85 -4.38
CA GLY A 126 -14.25 3.94 -3.29
C GLY A 126 -13.62 3.98 -1.89
N LEU A 127 -12.33 3.67 -1.74
CA LEU A 127 -11.63 3.55 -0.46
C LEU A 127 -10.47 4.55 -0.40
N ALA A 128 -10.57 5.58 0.45
CA ALA A 128 -9.56 6.63 0.55
C ALA A 128 -8.16 6.06 0.90
N GLY A 129 -8.10 5.07 1.81
CA GLY A 129 -6.85 4.40 2.16
C GLY A 129 -6.26 3.57 1.04
N ALA A 130 -7.06 2.97 0.14
CA ALA A 130 -6.53 2.19 -0.98
C ALA A 130 -5.80 3.08 -2.00
N VAL A 131 -6.33 4.27 -2.31
CA VAL A 131 -5.60 5.23 -3.16
C VAL A 131 -4.35 5.76 -2.46
N GLN A 132 -4.41 6.00 -1.15
CA GLN A 132 -3.24 6.42 -0.37
C GLN A 132 -2.16 5.34 -0.29
N HIS A 133 -2.53 4.06 -0.19
CA HIS A 133 -1.62 2.91 -0.22
C HIS A 133 -0.75 2.90 -1.48
N GLU A 134 -1.37 3.03 -2.66
CA GLU A 134 -0.63 3.09 -3.93
C GLU A 134 0.27 4.33 -4.03
N LEU A 135 -0.16 5.48 -3.50
CA LEU A 135 0.68 6.68 -3.46
C LEU A 135 1.85 6.52 -2.48
N LEU A 136 1.69 5.80 -1.37
CA LEU A 136 2.77 5.48 -0.43
C LEU A 136 3.78 4.49 -1.03
N HIS A 137 3.33 3.52 -1.84
CA HIS A 137 4.21 2.70 -2.67
C HIS A 137 5.01 3.56 -3.66
N VAL A 138 4.35 4.42 -4.44
CA VAL A 138 5.04 5.38 -5.34
C VAL A 138 6.09 6.21 -4.62
N LEU A 139 5.83 6.62 -3.37
CA LEU A 139 6.79 7.36 -2.56
C LEU A 139 7.94 6.50 -2.01
N GLY A 140 7.75 5.19 -1.90
CA GLY A 140 8.81 4.22 -1.59
C GLY A 140 8.59 3.35 -0.34
N LEU A 141 7.38 3.33 0.22
CA LEU A 141 7.04 2.37 1.28
C LEU A 141 6.74 1.00 0.67
N PHE A 142 7.05 -0.07 1.41
CA PHE A 142 6.59 -1.43 1.14
C PHE A 142 5.56 -1.81 2.20
N HIS A 143 5.00 -3.03 2.10
CA HIS A 143 4.02 -3.49 3.06
C HIS A 143 4.61 -3.72 4.47
N GLU A 144 3.86 -3.36 5.51
CA GLU A 144 4.37 -3.41 6.90
C GLU A 144 4.71 -4.84 7.36
N HIS A 145 3.97 -5.86 6.88
CA HIS A 145 4.26 -7.27 7.17
C HIS A 145 5.53 -7.81 6.51
N THR A 146 6.23 -7.00 5.71
CA THR A 146 7.52 -7.35 5.09
C THR A 146 8.74 -6.87 5.89
N ARG A 147 8.59 -6.23 7.06
CA ARG A 147 9.71 -5.95 7.99
C ARG A 147 10.47 -7.24 8.41
N PRO A 148 11.76 -7.26 8.82
CA PRO A 148 12.42 -8.48 9.29
C PRO A 148 11.99 -8.77 10.72
N ASP A 149 11.89 -7.72 11.53
CA ASP A 149 11.31 -7.69 12.86
C ASP A 149 9.82 -8.03 12.84
N ARG A 150 9.15 -8.13 11.67
CA ARG A 150 7.73 -8.54 11.60
C ARG A 150 7.46 -9.86 12.32
N ASP A 151 8.40 -10.81 12.33
CA ASP A 151 8.23 -12.09 13.02
C ASP A 151 8.19 -11.96 14.56
N GLU A 152 8.53 -10.78 15.12
CA GLU A 152 8.34 -10.42 16.54
C GLU A 152 6.91 -9.91 16.82
N TYR A 153 6.21 -9.42 15.79
CA TYR A 153 4.91 -8.73 15.89
C TYR A 153 3.74 -9.54 15.32
N VAL A 154 3.95 -10.26 14.23
CA VAL A 154 2.97 -11.10 13.55
C VAL A 154 3.49 -12.53 13.34
N GLU A 155 2.57 -13.45 13.13
CA GLU A 155 2.84 -14.82 12.68
C GLU A 155 2.16 -15.03 11.32
N VAL A 156 2.93 -15.51 10.34
CA VAL A 156 2.43 -15.90 9.01
C VAL A 156 2.11 -17.39 9.01
N LEU A 157 0.87 -17.73 8.68
CA LEU A 157 0.35 -19.09 8.61
C LEU A 157 0.55 -19.64 7.19
N TRP A 158 1.80 -19.97 6.86
CA TRP A 158 2.26 -20.36 5.51
C TRP A 158 1.43 -21.46 4.82
N ASP A 159 0.89 -22.41 5.58
CA ASP A 159 0.04 -23.47 5.03
C ASP A 159 -1.34 -22.98 4.57
N ASN A 160 -1.82 -21.85 5.09
CA ASN A 160 -3.09 -21.24 4.70
C ASN A 160 -2.96 -20.33 3.46
N ILE A 161 -1.74 -20.01 3.01
CA ILE A 161 -1.49 -19.15 1.85
C ILE A 161 -1.40 -19.98 0.58
N GLU A 162 -2.04 -19.53 -0.50
CA GLU A 162 -1.92 -20.13 -1.83
C GLU A 162 -0.45 -20.16 -2.30
N PRO A 163 0.07 -21.31 -2.78
CA PRO A 163 1.50 -21.48 -3.08
C PRO A 163 2.16 -20.37 -3.93
N GLU A 164 1.43 -19.86 -4.91
CA GLU A 164 1.84 -18.77 -5.82
C GLU A 164 2.04 -17.42 -5.11
N PHE A 165 1.25 -17.12 -4.09
CA PHE A 165 1.28 -15.83 -3.39
C PHE A 165 2.18 -15.82 -2.15
N ARG A 166 2.74 -16.98 -1.74
CA ARG A 166 3.67 -17.07 -0.59
C ARG A 166 4.84 -16.10 -0.68
N ARG A 167 5.33 -15.76 -1.89
CA ARG A 167 6.41 -14.78 -2.07
C ARG A 167 6.04 -13.39 -1.51
N ASN A 168 4.76 -13.00 -1.56
CA ASN A 168 4.27 -11.71 -1.07
C ASN A 168 4.31 -11.60 0.47
N PHE A 169 4.55 -12.71 1.18
CA PHE A 169 4.74 -12.76 2.64
C PHE A 169 6.22 -12.90 3.05
N ALA A 170 7.15 -12.87 2.07
CA ALA A 170 8.56 -12.72 2.37
C ALA A 170 8.82 -11.36 3.05
N ARG A 171 9.89 -11.29 3.84
CA ARG A 171 10.35 -10.02 4.44
C ARG A 171 11.17 -9.26 3.33
N GLY A 172 11.38 -7.91 3.33
CA GLY A 172 11.82 -7.09 2.15
C GLY A 172 13.34 -6.83 1.81
N THR A 173 14.19 -5.99 2.50
CA THR A 173 15.69 -6.18 2.78
C THR A 173 16.37 -5.25 3.85
N GLU A 174 17.23 -5.65 4.83
CA GLU A 174 17.96 -4.63 5.69
C GLU A 174 18.91 -3.73 4.87
N ASP A 175 19.51 -4.29 3.82
CA ASP A 175 20.37 -3.56 2.87
C ASP A 175 19.60 -2.55 2.02
N TYR A 176 18.29 -2.75 1.82
CA TYR A 176 17.46 -1.96 0.91
C TYR A 176 16.29 -1.26 1.59
N MET A 177 16.06 -1.53 2.88
CA MET A 177 14.86 -1.11 3.57
C MET A 177 15.08 -0.74 5.04
N GLU A 178 14.46 0.37 5.49
CA GLU A 178 14.73 1.03 6.77
C GLU A 178 13.46 1.36 7.57
N THR A 179 13.38 0.91 8.83
CA THR A 179 12.25 1.19 9.73
C THR A 179 12.31 2.59 10.36
N PHE A 180 13.38 3.34 10.13
CA PHE A 180 13.70 4.61 10.79
C PHE A 180 13.66 4.56 12.34
N GLY A 181 13.78 3.38 12.94
CA GLY A 181 13.61 3.17 14.39
C GLY A 181 12.17 3.34 14.88
N LEU A 182 11.18 3.31 13.99
CA LEU A 182 9.75 3.38 14.34
C LEU A 182 9.24 1.99 14.80
N PRO A 183 8.25 1.95 15.71
CA PRO A 183 7.60 0.70 16.10
C PRO A 183 6.89 0.04 14.92
N TYR A 184 6.55 -1.24 15.05
CA TYR A 184 5.70 -1.95 14.10
C TYR A 184 4.28 -1.42 14.13
N ASP A 185 3.72 -1.13 12.98
CA ASP A 185 2.42 -0.49 12.87
C ASP A 185 1.32 -1.43 12.37
N TYR A 186 0.61 -2.08 13.29
CA TYR A 186 -0.56 -2.90 12.97
C TYR A 186 -1.71 -2.10 12.33
N GLY A 187 -1.74 -0.77 12.50
CA GLY A 187 -2.72 0.13 11.90
C GLY A 187 -2.24 0.77 10.60
N SER A 188 -1.08 0.39 10.07
CA SER A 188 -0.56 0.90 8.80
C SER A 188 -1.52 0.57 7.66
N VAL A 189 -1.77 1.53 6.78
CA VAL A 189 -2.53 1.26 5.54
C VAL A 189 -1.74 0.34 4.60
N MET A 190 -0.41 0.25 4.80
CA MET A 190 0.49 -0.67 4.10
C MET A 190 0.49 -2.08 4.72
N HIS A 191 -0.30 -2.37 5.75
CA HIS A 191 -0.35 -3.72 6.33
C HIS A 191 -1.33 -4.60 5.56
N TYR A 192 -0.92 -5.81 5.15
CA TYR A 192 -1.86 -6.78 4.56
C TYR A 192 -3.00 -7.16 5.53
N PRO A 193 -4.21 -7.42 5.00
CA PRO A 193 -5.31 -7.91 5.81
C PRO A 193 -5.08 -9.33 6.32
N THR A 194 -5.72 -9.66 7.45
CA THR A 194 -5.66 -10.97 8.14
C THR A 194 -5.90 -12.18 7.22
N PHE A 195 -6.67 -11.98 6.15
CA PHE A 195 -7.13 -12.99 5.19
C PHE A 195 -6.45 -12.90 3.79
N ALA A 196 -5.42 -12.06 3.61
CA ALA A 196 -4.75 -11.88 2.33
C ALA A 196 -4.29 -13.21 1.72
N PHE A 197 -4.64 -13.48 0.46
CA PHE A 197 -4.23 -14.68 -0.30
C PHE A 197 -4.49 -16.03 0.41
N ALA A 198 -5.59 -16.09 1.18
CA ALA A 198 -6.03 -17.31 1.85
C ALA A 198 -6.50 -18.36 0.83
N ARG A 199 -5.92 -19.56 0.91
CA ARG A 199 -6.31 -20.68 0.04
C ARG A 199 -7.76 -21.11 0.32
N PRO A 200 -8.47 -21.68 -0.68
CA PRO A 200 -9.83 -22.20 -0.50
C PRO A 200 -9.97 -23.10 0.74
N GLY A 201 -10.98 -22.83 1.55
CA GLY A 201 -11.24 -23.54 2.81
C GLY A 201 -10.43 -23.04 4.01
N THR A 202 -9.67 -21.94 3.88
CA THR A 202 -9.04 -21.20 4.99
C THR A 202 -9.45 -19.72 4.92
N SER A 203 -9.25 -18.97 6.01
CA SER A 203 -9.64 -17.56 6.08
C SER A 203 -8.65 -16.66 6.82
N VAL A 204 -7.52 -17.20 7.31
CA VAL A 204 -6.53 -16.45 8.08
C VAL A 204 -5.14 -16.87 7.64
N THR A 205 -4.36 -15.93 7.12
CA THR A 205 -2.99 -16.13 6.63
C THR A 205 -1.95 -15.43 7.50
N MET A 206 -2.36 -14.45 8.30
CA MET A 206 -1.49 -13.70 9.20
C MET A 206 -2.25 -13.24 10.45
N VAL A 207 -1.58 -13.29 11.61
CA VAL A 207 -2.17 -12.84 12.90
C VAL A 207 -1.17 -12.04 13.73
N SER A 208 -1.64 -11.09 14.53
CA SER A 208 -0.81 -10.44 15.54
C SER A 208 -0.42 -11.41 16.66
N ARG A 209 0.84 -11.34 17.11
CA ARG A 209 1.34 -12.08 18.27
C ARG A 209 0.82 -11.50 19.60
N GLN A 210 0.46 -10.21 19.62
CA GLN A 210 -0.09 -9.54 20.80
C GLN A 210 -1.58 -9.85 20.99
N ASN A 211 -2.33 -9.90 19.89
CA ASN A 211 -3.74 -10.26 19.90
C ASN A 211 -4.12 -11.01 18.60
N ARG A 212 -4.22 -12.34 18.67
CA ARG A 212 -4.55 -13.19 17.50
C ARG A 212 -5.96 -12.94 16.93
N SER A 213 -6.83 -12.28 17.69
CA SER A 213 -8.20 -11.93 17.27
C SER A 213 -8.32 -10.50 16.74
N ALA A 214 -7.22 -9.75 16.66
CA ALA A 214 -7.21 -8.44 16.02
C ALA A 214 -7.29 -8.62 14.48
N GLU A 215 -8.16 -7.83 13.86
CA GLU A 215 -8.18 -7.67 12.41
C GLU A 215 -7.08 -6.68 12.00
N LEU A 216 -6.40 -6.99 10.89
CA LEU A 216 -5.29 -6.23 10.31
C LEU A 216 -5.71 -5.75 8.91
N GLY A 217 -5.00 -4.77 8.36
CA GLY A 217 -5.23 -4.26 7.00
C GLY A 217 -6.43 -3.33 6.87
N GLN A 218 -6.50 -2.30 7.70
CA GLN A 218 -7.46 -1.21 7.56
C GLN A 218 -7.25 -0.44 6.25
N THR A 219 -8.32 0.15 5.70
CA THR A 219 -8.29 0.95 4.45
C THR A 219 -8.96 2.33 4.62
N ASP A 220 -9.06 2.82 5.85
CA ASP A 220 -9.59 4.14 6.20
C ASP A 220 -8.65 5.27 5.75
N GLY A 221 -7.33 5.07 5.90
CA GLY A 221 -6.31 6.04 5.50
C GLY A 221 -4.91 5.73 6.03
N ALA A 222 -3.89 6.44 5.53
CA ALA A 222 -2.52 6.36 6.01
C ALA A 222 -2.42 6.65 7.52
N SER A 223 -1.65 5.83 8.24
CA SER A 223 -1.42 6.05 9.67
C SER A 223 -0.44 7.21 9.90
N GLU A 224 -0.39 7.76 11.11
CA GLU A 224 0.64 8.74 11.47
C GLU A 224 2.07 8.15 11.38
N LEU A 225 2.22 6.83 11.55
CA LEU A 225 3.52 6.16 11.37
C LEU A 225 3.87 5.97 9.90
N ASP A 226 2.90 5.77 9.00
CA ASP A 226 3.14 5.77 7.55
C ASP A 226 3.59 7.15 7.07
N LEU A 227 2.91 8.20 7.54
CA LEU A 227 3.25 9.59 7.26
C LEU A 227 4.63 9.96 7.83
N GLU A 228 4.95 9.51 9.03
CA GLU A 228 6.27 9.72 9.64
C GLU A 228 7.39 8.96 8.91
N LYS A 229 7.15 7.76 8.37
CA LYS A 229 8.09 7.07 7.46
C LYS A 229 8.37 7.94 6.24
N VAL A 230 7.34 8.51 5.58
CA VAL A 230 7.51 9.41 4.43
C VAL A 230 8.30 10.67 4.81
N ARG A 231 7.96 11.33 5.92
CA ARG A 231 8.68 12.53 6.39
C ARG A 231 10.17 12.27 6.63
N ARG A 232 10.53 11.13 7.25
CA ARG A 232 11.92 10.73 7.45
C ARG A 232 12.61 10.29 6.16
N MET A 233 11.86 9.67 5.24
CA MET A 233 12.41 9.23 3.96
C MET A 233 12.75 10.38 3.03
N TYR A 234 12.00 11.48 3.06
CA TYR A 234 12.21 12.69 2.24
C TYR A 234 12.84 13.87 3.00
N ASP A 235 13.38 13.64 4.21
CA ASP A 235 14.00 14.67 5.05
C ASP A 235 13.13 15.93 5.26
N CYS A 236 11.80 15.72 5.40
CA CYS A 236 10.83 16.80 5.59
C CYS A 236 11.22 17.69 6.80
N PRO A 237 11.10 19.02 6.69
CA PRO A 237 11.21 19.91 7.83
C PRO A 237 10.22 19.48 8.92
N ARG A 238 10.72 19.28 10.14
CA ARG A 238 9.83 19.07 11.29
C ARG A 238 8.98 20.32 11.46
N GLY A 239 7.66 20.14 11.56
CA GLY A 239 6.73 21.21 11.89
C GLY A 239 7.18 21.93 13.16
N LYS A 240 7.03 23.26 13.18
CA LYS A 240 7.26 24.09 14.38
C LYS A 240 6.10 23.96 15.36
#